data_AF-A0A962CGQ0-F1
#
_entry.id   AF-A0A962CGQ0-F1
#
_cell.length_a   1.000
_cell.length_b   1.000
_cell.length_c   1.000
_cell.angle_alpha   90.00
_cell.angle_beta   90.00
_cell.angle_gamma   90.00
#
_symmetry.space_group_name_H-M   'P 1'
#
loop_
_entity.id
_entity.type
_entity.pdbx_description
1 polymer ?
#
loop_
_entity_poly.entity_id
_entity_poly.type
_entity_poly.pdbx_seq_one_letter_code
_entity_poly.pdbx_strand_id
1 'polypeptide(L)'
;MLLDCVQTETGPNPTFAVIWLHGLGADGNDFGPIVPELVAPGWPPIRFVFPHAPRRPITINGGMTMRAWYDITGMEIAQRQDEAGIR
;
A
#
# COMPACT_ATOMS: atom_id res chain seq x y z
N MET A 1 -9.59 -11.90 5.53
CA MET A 1 -9.96 -10.74 6.36
C MET A 1 -9.73 -9.48 5.52
N LEU A 2 -10.61 -8.48 5.54
CA LEU A 2 -10.34 -7.22 4.84
C LEU A 2 -9.29 -6.41 5.61
N LEU A 3 -8.47 -5.65 4.87
CA LEU A 3 -7.48 -4.74 5.44
C LEU A 3 -8.14 -3.41 5.80
N ASP A 4 -7.63 -2.75 6.85
CA ASP A 4 -7.93 -1.35 7.10
C ASP A 4 -7.31 -0.49 5.99
N CYS A 5 -8.03 0.53 5.53
CA CYS A 5 -7.60 1.39 4.44
C CYS A 5 -7.98 2.85 4.71
N VAL A 6 -7.10 3.77 4.31
CA VAL A 6 -7.49 5.15 4.05
C VAL A 6 -8.13 5.21 2.66
N GLN A 7 -9.25 5.93 2.54
CA GLN A 7 -9.95 6.09 1.26
C GLN A 7 -10.19 7.57 0.97
N THR A 8 -10.08 7.93 -0.30
CA THR A 8 -10.37 9.28 -0.79
C THR A 8 -11.07 9.16 -2.13
N GLU A 9 -12.19 9.83 -2.29
CA GLU A 9 -12.91 9.92 -3.56
C GLU A 9 -12.76 11.32 -4.12
N THR A 10 -12.43 11.44 -5.40
CA THR A 10 -12.24 12.75 -6.06
C THR A 10 -13.55 13.36 -6.56
N GLY A 11 -14.66 12.63 -6.42
CA GLY A 11 -16.01 13.02 -6.78
C GLY A 11 -17.01 11.90 -6.48
N PRO A 12 -18.32 12.16 -6.67
CA PRO A 12 -19.36 11.17 -6.37
C PRO A 12 -19.35 10.02 -7.38
N ASN A 13 -19.78 8.83 -6.91
CA ASN A 13 -19.99 7.62 -7.72
C ASN A 13 -18.78 7.23 -8.60
N PRO A 14 -17.59 7.04 -8.02
CA PRO A 14 -16.41 6.66 -8.79
C PRO A 14 -16.62 5.31 -9.47
N THR A 15 -16.32 5.24 -10.77
CA THR A 15 -16.28 4.00 -11.56
C THR A 15 -14.85 3.50 -11.78
N PHE A 16 -13.86 4.28 -11.35
CA PHE A 16 -12.44 3.97 -11.42
C PHE A 16 -11.83 3.91 -10.01
N ALA A 17 -10.82 3.08 -9.83
CA ALA A 17 -10.11 2.97 -8.57
C ALA A 17 -8.59 2.86 -8.76
N VAL A 18 -7.85 3.44 -7.81
CA VAL A 18 -6.41 3.29 -7.66
C VAL A 18 -6.15 2.68 -6.28
N ILE A 19 -5.48 1.52 -6.26
CA ILE A 19 -5.05 0.88 -5.02
C ILE A 19 -3.54 1.05 -4.92
N TRP A 20 -3.08 1.80 -3.91
CA TRP A 20 -1.68 2.15 -3.77
C TRP A 20 -1.09 1.51 -2.52
N LEU A 21 -0.13 0.62 -2.69
CA LEU A 21 0.56 -0.09 -1.61
C LEU A 21 1.81 0.69 -1.21
N HIS A 22 1.89 1.08 0.06
CA HIS A 22 3.06 1.77 0.62
C HIS A 22 4.28 0.84 0.71
N GLY A 23 5.48 1.43 0.87
CA GLY A 23 6.73 0.70 1.09
C GLY A 23 6.89 0.15 2.52
N LEU A 24 7.99 -0.57 2.76
CA LEU A 24 8.31 -1.16 4.08
C LEU A 24 8.27 -0.10 5.20
N GLY A 25 7.60 -0.41 6.31
CA GLY A 25 7.57 0.43 7.52
C GLY A 25 6.64 1.64 7.46
N ALA A 26 6.18 2.04 6.28
CA ALA A 26 5.21 3.13 6.05
C ALA A 26 3.77 2.69 6.36
N ASP A 27 2.80 3.60 6.19
CA ASP A 27 1.38 3.26 6.20
C ASP A 27 0.53 4.08 5.20
N GLY A 28 -0.74 3.70 5.02
CA GLY A 28 -1.64 4.33 4.05
C GLY A 28 -1.94 5.82 4.28
N ASN A 29 -1.67 6.37 5.48
CA ASN A 29 -1.87 7.80 5.75
C ASN A 29 -0.82 8.67 5.05
N ASP A 30 0.35 8.12 4.73
CA ASP A 30 1.47 8.86 4.12
C ASP A 30 1.12 9.42 2.72
N PHE A 31 0.08 8.88 2.08
CA PHE A 31 -0.25 9.18 0.68
C PHE A 31 -1.58 9.92 0.48
N GLY A 32 -2.44 10.03 1.51
CA GLY A 32 -3.71 10.76 1.39
C GLY A 32 -3.55 12.19 0.85
N PRO A 33 -2.60 12.99 1.36
CA PRO A 33 -2.40 14.37 0.90
C PRO A 33 -1.93 14.55 -0.56
N ILE A 34 -1.40 13.51 -1.21
CA ILE A 34 -0.89 13.63 -2.60
C ILE A 34 -2.01 13.53 -3.66
N VAL A 35 -3.20 13.04 -3.30
CA VAL A 35 -4.30 12.79 -4.24
C VAL A 35 -4.64 14.00 -5.13
N PRO A 36 -4.74 15.24 -4.61
CA PRO A 36 -5.01 16.41 -5.46
C PRO A 36 -3.95 16.67 -6.54
N GLU A 37 -2.70 16.29 -6.31
CA GLU A 37 -1.58 16.47 -7.25
C GLU A 37 -1.53 15.37 -8.32
N LEU A 38 -2.23 14.25 -8.11
CA LEU A 38 -2.27 13.11 -9.04
C LEU A 38 -3.42 13.20 -10.04
N VAL A 39 -4.36 14.13 -9.83
CA VAL A 39 -5.59 14.22 -10.62
C VAL A 39 -5.59 15.49 -11.46
N ALA A 40 -5.78 15.32 -12.77
CA ALA A 40 -5.90 16.46 -13.67
C ALA A 40 -7.35 16.97 -13.74
N PRO A 41 -7.56 18.28 -13.99
CA PRO A 41 -8.89 18.81 -14.26
C PRO A 41 -9.60 18.05 -15.38
N GLY A 42 -10.87 17.70 -15.17
CA GLY A 42 -11.70 16.99 -16.15
C GLY A 42 -11.57 15.46 -16.13
N TRP A 43 -10.74 14.89 -15.27
CA TRP A 43 -10.73 13.45 -15.04
C TRP A 43 -12.05 12.97 -14.41
N PRO A 44 -12.48 11.72 -14.69
CA PRO A 44 -13.64 11.14 -14.02
C PRO A 44 -13.39 10.99 -12.51
N PRO A 45 -14.44 10.88 -11.68
CA PRO A 45 -14.28 10.54 -10.27
C PRO A 45 -13.54 9.21 -10.08
N ILE A 46 -12.50 9.22 -9.24
CA ILE A 46 -11.64 8.09 -8.94
C ILE A 46 -11.66 7.87 -7.42
N ARG A 47 -11.76 6.60 -7.02
CA ARG A 47 -11.53 6.17 -5.63
C ARG A 47 -10.07 5.79 -5.44
N PHE A 48 -9.37 6.50 -4.58
CA PHE A 48 -8.06 6.11 -4.08
C PHE A 48 -8.21 5.27 -2.81
N VAL A 49 -7.53 4.14 -2.76
CA VAL A 49 -7.51 3.22 -1.61
C VAL A 49 -6.06 2.97 -1.20
N PHE A 50 -5.73 3.32 0.03
CA PHE A 50 -4.40 3.16 0.63
C PHE A 50 -4.50 2.13 1.76
N PRO A 51 -4.34 0.82 1.47
CA PRO A 51 -4.42 -0.22 2.49
C PRO A 51 -3.23 -0.18 3.43
N HIS A 52 -3.45 -0.57 4.68
CA HIS A 52 -2.38 -0.76 5.67
C HIS A 52 -1.86 -2.19 5.63
N ALA A 53 -0.55 -2.35 5.41
CA ALA A 53 0.07 -3.66 5.56
C ALA A 53 -0.02 -4.12 7.04
N PRO A 54 -0.21 -5.42 7.31
CA PRO A 54 -0.20 -5.94 8.67
C PRO A 54 1.20 -5.81 9.28
N ARG A 55 1.25 -5.75 10.61
CA ARG A 55 2.52 -5.76 11.34
C ARG A 55 3.05 -7.18 11.40
N ARG A 56 4.31 -7.38 10.99
CA ARG A 56 4.99 -8.68 11.03
C ARG A 56 6.50 -8.49 11.28
N PRO A 57 7.20 -9.51 11.81
CA PRO A 57 8.67 -9.48 11.90
C PRO A 57 9.29 -9.48 10.49
N ILE A 58 10.40 -8.74 10.33
CA ILE A 58 11.10 -8.60 9.05
C ILE A 58 12.54 -9.10 9.17
N THR A 59 12.88 -10.14 8.41
CA THR A 59 14.14 -10.88 8.51
C THR A 59 15.35 -9.98 8.25
N ILE A 60 15.35 -9.18 7.17
CA ILE A 60 16.47 -8.26 6.85
C ILE A 60 16.69 -7.20 7.93
N ASN A 61 15.64 -6.86 8.68
CA ASN A 61 15.69 -5.92 9.79
C ASN A 61 15.86 -6.62 11.15
N GLY A 62 16.46 -7.82 11.17
CA GLY A 62 16.75 -8.56 12.40
C GLY A 62 15.51 -9.01 13.17
N GLY A 63 14.38 -9.25 12.49
CA GLY A 63 13.12 -9.66 13.10
C GLY A 63 12.30 -8.51 13.68
N MET A 64 12.68 -7.25 13.44
CA MET A 64 11.92 -6.10 13.92
C MET A 64 10.48 -6.11 13.36
N THR A 65 9.49 -5.91 14.24
CA THR A 65 8.08 -5.90 13.85
C THR A 65 7.64 -4.53 13.33
N MET A 66 7.33 -4.46 12.05
CA MET A 66 6.85 -3.26 11.36
C MET A 66 5.79 -3.62 10.30
N ARG A 67 5.20 -2.61 9.66
CA ARG A 67 4.22 -2.85 8.59
C ARG A 67 4.94 -3.35 7.34
N ALA A 68 4.51 -4.50 6.82
CA ALA A 68 5.02 -5.07 5.58
C ALA A 68 4.01 -6.00 4.91
N TRP A 69 4.08 -6.07 3.58
CA TRP A 69 3.22 -6.92 2.75
C TRP A 69 3.69 -8.38 2.74
N TYR A 70 4.99 -8.59 2.83
CA TYR A 70 5.67 -9.88 2.88
C TYR A 70 6.97 -9.72 3.69
N ASP A 71 7.56 -10.84 4.11
CA ASP A 71 8.88 -10.82 4.74
C ASP A 71 9.98 -10.59 3.69
N ILE A 72 11.00 -9.82 4.05
CA ILE A 72 12.15 -9.51 3.20
C ILE A 72 13.37 -10.16 3.83
N THR A 73 13.92 -11.17 3.17
CA THR A 73 15.01 -12.01 3.72
C THR A 73 16.40 -11.58 3.25
N GLY A 74 16.50 -10.72 2.22
CA GLY A 74 17.77 -10.24 1.66
C GLY A 74 17.60 -9.10 0.67
N MET A 75 18.71 -8.51 0.23
CA MET A 75 18.76 -7.34 -0.68
C MET A 75 18.78 -7.70 -2.17
N GLU A 76 18.94 -8.98 -2.52
CA GLU A 76 18.93 -9.40 -3.91
C GLU A 76 17.51 -9.42 -4.45
N ILE A 77 17.20 -8.54 -5.39
CA ILE A 77 15.91 -8.45 -6.09
C ILE A 77 15.48 -9.80 -6.71
N ALA A 78 16.45 -10.68 -7.01
CA ALA A 78 16.23 -12.01 -7.57
C ALA A 78 16.02 -13.12 -6.52
N GLN A 79 16.26 -12.87 -5.23
CA GLN A 79 16.01 -13.86 -4.18
C GLN A 79 14.56 -13.77 -3.71
N ARG A 80 13.79 -14.74 -4.23
CA ARG A 80 12.44 -15.19 -3.85
C ARG A 80 11.82 -14.44 -2.66
N GLN A 81 10.91 -13.54 -3.00
CA GLN A 81 9.89 -13.06 -2.07
C GLN A 81 9.10 -14.27 -1.53
N ASP A 82 8.60 -14.17 -0.28
CA ASP A 82 7.79 -15.22 0.33
C ASP A 82 6.51 -15.47 -0.49
N GLU A 83 6.48 -16.60 -1.20
CA GLU A 83 5.36 -17.02 -2.03
C GLU A 83 4.07 -17.18 -1.21
N ALA A 84 4.18 -17.57 0.08
CA ALA A 84 3.02 -17.71 0.95
C ALA A 84 2.38 -16.36 1.33
N GLY A 85 3.13 -15.27 1.25
CA GLY A 85 2.67 -13.91 1.58
C GLY A 85 2.12 -13.12 0.39
N ILE A 86 2.36 -13.57 -0.84
CA ILE A 86 1.98 -12.87 -2.09
C ILE A 86 0.70 -13.45 -2.72
N ARG A 87 0.34 -14.69 -2.39
CA ARG A 87 -0.76 -15.42 -3.03
C ARG A 87 -2.15 -15.09 -2.47
#